data_AF-A0A0F0FLG7-F1
#
_entry.id   AF-A0A0F0FLG7-F1
#
_cell.length_a   1.000
_cell.length_b   1.000
_cell.length_c   1.000
_cell.angle_alpha   90.00
_cell.angle_beta   90.00
_cell.angle_gamma   90.00
#
_symmetry.space_group_name_H-M   'P 1'
#
loop_
_entity.id
_entity.type
_entity.pdbx_description
1 polymer ?
#
loop_
_entity_poly.entity_id
_entity_poly.type
_entity_poly.pdbx_seq_one_letter_code
_entity_poly.pdbx_strand_id
1 'polypeptide(L)'
;MAYSLTRADLNGITDAELARSTEKLLPKWDEIPEEFRNGNLYTQVADARLYDYPLPGVSISFLPGFENEGAGEALDRCITAHLNAFAVKHEHKMAAVGYMISKICKVTVV
;
A
#
# COMPACT_ATOMS: atom_id res chain seq x y z
N MET A 1 -16.68 -6.26 -1.51
CA MET A 1 -16.94 -5.44 -2.72
C MET A 1 -15.59 -5.19 -3.39
N ALA A 2 -15.53 -4.87 -4.68
CA ALA A 2 -14.24 -4.65 -5.33
C ALA A 2 -13.60 -3.39 -4.73
N TYR A 3 -12.57 -3.58 -3.90
CA TYR A 3 -11.78 -2.50 -3.33
C TYR A 3 -11.12 -1.72 -4.49
N SER A 4 -11.62 -0.52 -4.73
CA SER A 4 -11.20 0.37 -5.80
C SER A 4 -10.65 1.65 -5.19
N LEU A 5 -9.36 1.87 -5.36
CA LEU A 5 -8.69 3.13 -5.02
C LEU A 5 -8.72 4.05 -6.21
N THR A 6 -8.95 5.34 -5.99
CA THR A 6 -8.76 6.36 -7.01
C THR A 6 -7.58 7.27 -6.65
N ARG A 7 -7.04 7.98 -7.65
CA ARG A 7 -5.98 8.97 -7.41
C ARG A 7 -6.41 10.06 -6.44
N ALA A 8 -7.69 10.43 -6.47
CA ALA A 8 -8.27 11.42 -5.57
C ALA A 8 -8.20 10.97 -4.11
N ASP A 9 -8.37 9.67 -3.83
CA ASP A 9 -8.22 9.11 -2.49
C ASP A 9 -6.78 9.23 -1.99
N LEU A 10 -5.80 8.94 -2.85
CA LEU A 10 -4.38 9.08 -2.51
C LEU A 10 -3.98 10.53 -2.23
N ASN A 11 -4.48 11.48 -3.03
CA ASN A 11 -4.25 12.91 -2.80
C ASN A 11 -5.07 13.48 -1.64
N GLY A 12 -6.11 12.77 -1.20
CA GLY A 12 -6.93 13.13 -0.05
C GLY A 12 -6.25 12.84 1.30
N ILE A 13 -5.16 12.07 1.31
CA ILE A 13 -4.35 11.84 2.52
C ILE A 13 -3.67 13.14 2.92
N THR A 14 -4.17 13.73 4.01
CA THR A 14 -3.60 14.95 4.59
C THR A 14 -2.41 14.61 5.49
N ASP A 15 -1.53 15.59 5.74
CA ASP A 15 -0.40 15.44 6.69
C ASP A 15 -0.86 15.03 8.09
N ALA A 16 -2.07 15.40 8.49
CA ALA A 16 -2.65 14.97 9.76
C ALA A 16 -2.92 13.45 9.78
N GLU A 17 -3.37 12.87 8.67
CA GLU A 17 -3.57 11.42 8.53
C GLU A 17 -2.24 10.69 8.36
N LEU A 18 -1.25 11.32 7.74
CA LEU A 18 0.13 10.80 7.71
C LEU A 18 0.72 10.70 9.13
N ALA A 19 0.52 11.74 9.95
CA ALA A 19 1.08 11.83 11.30
C ALA A 19 0.31 11.03 12.35
N ARG A 20 -1.03 10.96 12.24
CA ARG A 20 -1.87 10.17 13.16
C ARG A 20 -2.07 8.74 12.70
N SER A 21 -1.64 8.43 11.49
CA SER A 21 -1.99 7.20 10.77
C SER A 21 -3.47 7.11 10.48
N THR A 22 -3.83 6.40 9.41
CA THR A 22 -5.23 6.24 9.05
C THR A 22 -5.51 4.81 8.64
N GLU A 23 -6.75 4.38 8.86
CA GLU A 23 -7.31 3.11 8.41
C GLU A 23 -8.39 3.31 7.33
N LYS A 24 -8.63 4.55 6.92
CA LYS A 24 -9.75 4.93 6.05
C LYS A 24 -9.67 4.29 4.66
N LEU A 25 -8.46 4.02 4.17
CA LEU A 25 -8.22 3.30 2.92
C LEU A 25 -7.66 1.89 3.18
N LEU A 26 -7.68 1.36 4.41
CA LEU A 26 -7.28 -0.04 4.59
C LEU A 26 -8.44 -0.96 4.22
N PRO A 27 -8.27 -1.87 3.25
CA PRO A 27 -9.25 -2.91 3.01
C PRO A 27 -9.44 -3.74 4.29
N LYS A 28 -10.69 -4.12 4.56
CA LYS A 28 -11.00 -5.02 5.67
C LYS A 28 -10.37 -6.38 5.43
N TRP A 29 -10.02 -7.10 6.51
CA TRP A 29 -9.37 -8.40 6.43
C TRP A 29 -10.08 -9.38 5.48
N ASP A 30 -11.41 -9.39 5.52
CA ASP A 30 -12.25 -10.25 4.68
C ASP A 30 -12.17 -9.92 3.17
N GLU A 31 -11.89 -8.66 2.81
CA GLU A 31 -11.78 -8.21 1.41
C GLU A 31 -10.39 -8.42 0.81
N ILE A 32 -9.41 -8.74 1.65
CA ILE A 32 -8.04 -9.02 1.22
C ILE A 32 -8.01 -10.47 0.71
N PRO A 33 -7.52 -10.73 -0.52
CA PRO A 33 -7.34 -12.08 -1.02
C PRO A 33 -6.39 -12.89 -0.13
N GLU A 34 -6.62 -14.20 0.00
CA GLU A 34 -5.80 -15.08 0.85
C GLU A 34 -4.32 -15.07 0.46
N GLU A 35 -3.99 -14.84 -0.81
CA GLU A 35 -2.62 -14.71 -1.30
C GLU A 35 -1.84 -13.59 -0.59
N PHE A 36 -2.51 -12.48 -0.25
CA PHE A 36 -1.89 -11.38 0.50
C PHE A 36 -1.88 -11.65 2.01
N ARG A 37 -2.81 -12.46 2.51
CA ARG A 37 -2.83 -12.85 3.94
C ARG A 37 -1.69 -13.80 4.29
N ASN A 38 -1.35 -14.72 3.38
CA ASN A 38 -0.24 -15.67 3.56
C ASN A 38 1.14 -15.06 3.29
N GLY A 39 1.19 -13.88 2.68
CA GLY A 39 2.42 -13.20 2.30
C GLY A 39 2.75 -13.39 0.81
N ASN A 40 2.95 -12.27 0.12
CA ASN A 40 3.21 -12.22 -1.31
C ASN A 40 4.31 -11.18 -1.61
N LEU A 41 4.74 -11.07 -2.86
CA LEU A 41 5.72 -10.08 -3.32
C LEU A 41 5.35 -8.65 -2.86
N TYR A 42 4.07 -8.31 -2.93
CA TYR A 42 3.56 -7.01 -2.50
C TYR A 42 3.65 -6.78 -0.99
N THR A 43 3.43 -7.81 -0.17
CA THR A 43 3.57 -7.68 1.29
C THR A 43 5.04 -7.58 1.68
N GLN A 44 5.93 -8.26 0.95
CA GLN A 44 7.38 -8.09 1.10
C GLN A 44 7.83 -6.67 0.71
N VAL A 45 7.22 -6.07 -0.33
CA VAL A 45 7.49 -4.67 -0.68
C VAL A 45 7.01 -3.74 0.43
N ALA A 46 5.83 -3.98 0.99
CA ALA A 46 5.31 -3.20 2.11
C ALA A 46 6.19 -3.31 3.36
N ASP A 47 6.66 -4.52 3.67
CA ASP A 47 7.55 -4.81 4.79
C ASP A 47 8.91 -4.15 4.60
N ALA A 48 9.50 -4.30 3.41
CA ALA A 48 10.74 -3.64 3.05
C ALA A 48 10.62 -2.11 3.14
N ARG A 49 9.47 -1.54 2.77
CA ARG A 49 9.24 -0.10 2.93
C ARG A 49 9.08 0.31 4.39
N LEU A 50 8.42 -0.50 5.22
CA LEU A 50 8.25 -0.25 6.65
C LEU A 50 9.59 -0.25 7.40
N TYR A 51 10.44 -1.22 7.09
CA TYR A 51 11.74 -1.41 7.75
C TYR A 51 12.91 -0.75 7.02
N ASP A 52 12.63 0.00 5.95
CA ASP A 52 13.63 0.63 5.07
C ASP A 52 14.69 -0.38 4.56
N TYR A 53 14.26 -1.62 4.29
CA TYR A 53 15.11 -2.65 3.70
C TYR A 53 15.21 -2.50 2.17
N PRO A 54 16.36 -2.88 1.57
CA PRO A 54 16.51 -2.91 0.12
C PRO A 54 15.58 -3.95 -0.49
N LEU A 55 14.78 -3.52 -1.46
CA LEU A 55 13.88 -4.39 -2.23
C LEU A 55 14.71 -5.40 -3.06
N PRO A 56 14.49 -6.72 -2.91
CA PRO A 56 15.24 -7.72 -3.64
C PRO A 56 14.77 -7.77 -5.09
N GLY A 57 15.51 -7.14 -6.01
CA GLY A 57 15.36 -7.34 -7.45
C GLY A 57 13.91 -7.25 -7.95
N VAL A 58 13.15 -6.27 -7.49
CA VAL A 58 11.78 -6.03 -7.97
C VAL A 58 11.69 -4.67 -8.65
N SER A 59 11.00 -4.65 -9.78
CA SER A 59 10.64 -3.44 -10.51
C SER A 59 9.17 -3.12 -10.28
N ILE A 60 8.89 -1.84 -10.02
CA ILE A 60 7.54 -1.33 -9.75
C ILE A 60 7.12 -0.49 -10.95
N SER A 61 5.99 -0.81 -11.56
CA SER A 61 5.39 -0.06 -12.66
C SER A 61 3.99 0.41 -12.28
N PHE A 62 3.70 1.70 -12.40
CA PHE A 62 2.38 2.24 -12.08
C PHE A 62 1.33 1.76 -13.10
N LEU A 63 0.11 1.54 -12.62
CA LEU A 63 -1.02 1.19 -13.50
C LEU A 63 -1.58 2.44 -14.19
N PRO A 64 -2.18 2.29 -15.39
CA PRO A 64 -2.77 3.41 -16.13
C PRO A 64 -3.85 4.11 -15.28
N GLY A 65 -3.72 5.43 -15.15
CA GLY A 65 -4.51 6.26 -14.22
C GLY A 65 -3.74 6.69 -12.96
N PHE A 66 -2.60 6.07 -12.68
CA PHE A 66 -1.68 6.44 -11.60
C PHE A 66 -0.30 6.90 -12.11
N GLU A 67 -0.13 7.12 -13.41
CA GLU A 67 1.15 7.50 -14.05
C GLU A 67 1.46 9.02 -14.02
N ASN A 68 0.71 9.80 -13.23
CA ASN A 68 0.87 11.26 -13.18
C ASN A 68 2.10 11.68 -12.37
N GLU A 69 2.61 12.88 -12.64
CA GLU A 69 3.65 13.54 -11.83
C GLU A 69 3.24 13.55 -10.34
N GLY A 70 4.15 13.10 -9.46
CA GLY A 70 3.92 12.99 -8.02
C GLY A 70 3.11 11.77 -7.55
N ALA A 71 2.76 10.83 -8.43
CA ALA A 71 2.08 9.59 -8.03
C ALA A 71 2.92 8.72 -7.10
N GLY A 72 4.24 8.65 -7.32
CA GLY A 72 5.16 7.94 -6.42
C GLY A 72 5.16 8.54 -5.02
N GLU A 73 5.22 9.86 -4.91
CA GLU A 73 5.23 10.54 -3.60
C GLU A 73 3.90 10.38 -2.86
N ALA A 74 2.77 10.47 -3.56
CA ALA A 74 1.46 10.26 -2.95
C ALA A 74 1.24 8.79 -2.54
N LEU A 75 1.72 7.83 -3.33
CA LEU A 75 1.73 6.43 -2.93
C LEU A 75 2.58 6.22 -1.68
N ASP A 76 3.77 6.81 -1.65
CA ASP A 76 4.69 6.69 -0.52
C ASP A 76 4.12 7.25 0.78
N ARG A 77 3.50 8.43 0.69
CA ARG A 77 2.77 9.04 1.80
C ARG A 77 1.61 8.16 2.24
N CYS A 78 0.84 7.62 1.29
CA CYS A 78 -0.27 6.73 1.60
C CYS A 78 0.23 5.46 2.30
N ILE A 79 1.24 4.77 1.76
CA ILE A 79 1.85 3.58 2.37
C ILE A 79 2.31 3.91 3.79
N THR A 80 3.05 5.02 3.97
CA THR A 80 3.57 5.45 5.28
C THR A 80 2.45 5.73 6.28
N ALA A 81 1.40 6.46 5.89
CA ALA A 81 0.25 6.76 6.74
C ALA A 81 -0.45 5.48 7.24
N HIS A 82 -0.57 4.47 6.38
CA HIS A 82 -1.22 3.20 6.73
C HIS A 82 -0.28 2.26 7.50
N LEU A 83 1.01 2.27 7.18
CA LEU A 83 2.04 1.51 7.88
C LEU A 83 2.22 1.96 9.34
N ASN A 84 2.06 3.26 9.60
CA ASN A 84 2.09 3.78 10.97
C ASN A 84 0.81 3.46 11.77
N ALA A 85 -0.23 2.89 11.16
CA ALA A 85 -1.46 2.54 11.86
C ALA A 85 -1.25 1.34 12.81
N PHE A 86 -0.79 1.63 14.03
CA PHE A 86 -0.56 0.63 15.09
C PHE A 86 -1.86 0.05 15.69
N ALA A 87 -3.01 0.65 15.39
CA ALA A 87 -4.32 0.17 15.86
C ALA A 87 -4.71 -1.19 15.24
N VAL A 88 -4.14 -1.54 14.09
CA VAL A 88 -4.46 -2.76 13.34
C VAL A 88 -3.37 -3.81 13.56
N LYS A 89 -3.74 -5.09 13.60
CA LYS A 89 -2.76 -6.19 13.68
C LYS A 89 -1.75 -6.08 12.53
N HIS A 90 -0.49 -6.38 12.83
CA HIS A 90 0.61 -6.27 11.87
C HIS A 90 0.33 -7.08 10.58
N GLU A 91 -0.16 -8.32 10.71
CA GLU A 91 -0.51 -9.17 9.56
C GLU A 91 -1.60 -8.55 8.67
N HIS A 92 -2.66 -8.01 9.28
CA HIS A 92 -3.72 -7.33 8.53
C HIS A 92 -3.18 -6.10 7.84
N LYS A 93 -2.37 -5.30 8.52
CA LYS A 93 -1.74 -4.13 7.95
C LYS A 93 -0.87 -4.47 6.73
N MET A 94 0.02 -5.46 6.84
CA MET A 94 0.89 -5.86 5.72
C MET A 94 0.08 -6.39 4.53
N ALA A 95 -0.90 -7.25 4.80
CA ALA A 95 -1.76 -7.81 3.76
C ALA A 95 -2.58 -6.71 3.05
N ALA A 96 -3.11 -5.76 3.82
CA ALA A 96 -3.94 -4.67 3.33
C ALA A 96 -3.13 -3.65 2.51
N VAL A 97 -1.94 -3.27 3.00
CA VAL A 97 -1.02 -2.39 2.27
C VAL A 97 -0.52 -3.08 1.00
N GLY A 98 -0.14 -4.37 1.08
CA GLY A 98 0.25 -5.13 -0.10
C GLY A 98 -0.85 -5.19 -1.16
N TYR A 99 -2.11 -5.43 -0.74
CA TYR A 99 -3.24 -5.43 -1.66
C TYR A 99 -3.51 -4.05 -2.26
N MET A 100 -3.40 -2.99 -1.47
CA MET A 100 -3.46 -1.60 -1.95
C MET A 100 -2.40 -1.30 -3.01
N ILE A 101 -1.14 -1.68 -2.77
CA ILE A 101 -0.06 -1.50 -3.73
C ILE A 101 -0.41 -2.22 -5.03
N SER A 102 -0.94 -3.44 -4.98
CA SER A 102 -1.33 -4.20 -6.18
C SER A 102 -2.39 -3.52 -7.05
N LYS A 103 -3.19 -2.60 -6.49
CA LYS A 103 -4.21 -1.82 -7.21
C LYS A 103 -3.68 -0.53 -7.82
N ILE A 104 -2.52 -0.07 -7.39
CA ILE A 104 -1.90 1.19 -7.82
C ILE A 104 -0.71 0.91 -8.75
N CYS A 105 0.07 -0.10 -8.40
CA CYS A 105 1.30 -0.49 -9.08
C CYS A 105 1.37 -2.00 -9.29
N LYS A 106 2.01 -2.39 -10.37
CA LYS A 106 2.42 -3.76 -10.63
C LYS A 106 3.86 -3.94 -10.17
N VAL A 107 4.11 -4.92 -9.31
CA VAL A 107 5.45 -5.30 -8.87
C VAL A 107 5.83 -6.56 -9.64
N THR A 108 7.01 -6.55 -10.25
CA THR A 108 7.52 -7.66 -11.05
C THR A 108 8.96 -7.96 -10.63
N VAL A 109 9.30 -9.23 -10.49
CA VAL A 109 10.70 -9.63 -10.23
C VAL A 109 11.52 -9.41 -11.50
N VAL A 110 12.71 -8.82 -11.37
CA VAL A 110 13.68 -8.57 -12.45
C VAL A 110 14.91 -9.47 -12.33
#